data_AF-A0A382AYY9-F1
#
_entry.id   AF-A0A382AYY9-F1
#
_cell.length_a   1.000
_cell.length_b   1.000
_cell.length_c   1.000
_cell.angle_alpha   90.00
_cell.angle_beta   90.00
_cell.angle_gamma   90.00
#
_symmetry.space_group_name_H-M   'P 1'
#
loop_
_entity.id
_entity.type
_entity.pdbx_description
1 polymer ?
#
loop_
_entity_poly.entity_id
_entity_poly.type
_entity_poly.pdbx_seq_one_letter_code
_entity_poly.pdbx_strand_id
1 'polypeptide(L)'
;MQKQIEKDILIFSNSTGYGTDFSVDHGSVYANFKNAQDAAWYRSALEYFMNDAYKSDLPTRVNIYKLWQANKKDVYAFDIVEYNLPASGGGEEIPHDVDVMLNLQAEAKEGK
;
A
#
# COMPACT_ATOMS: atom_id res chain seq x y z
N MET A 1 -12.00 3.86 -2.55
CA MET A 1 -11.55 5.11 -1.89
C MET A 1 -12.04 6.32 -2.69
N GLN A 2 -12.22 7.50 -2.08
CA GLN A 2 -12.58 8.71 -2.86
C GLN A 2 -11.34 9.23 -3.61
N LYS A 3 -11.48 9.66 -4.87
CA LYS A 3 -10.37 10.16 -5.71
C LYS A 3 -9.55 11.29 -5.08
N GLN A 4 -10.17 12.11 -4.22
CA GLN A 4 -9.47 13.19 -3.54
C GLN A 4 -8.51 12.65 -2.45
N ILE A 5 -8.92 11.61 -1.73
CA ILE A 5 -8.09 10.97 -0.69
C ILE A 5 -6.86 10.31 -1.33
N GLU A 6 -7.02 9.63 -2.47
CA GLU A 6 -5.90 9.04 -3.22
C GLU A 6 -4.89 10.11 -3.64
N LYS A 7 -5.38 11.26 -4.11
CA LYS A 7 -4.53 12.39 -4.50
C LYS A 7 -3.78 12.98 -3.31
N ASP A 8 -4.44 13.14 -2.17
CA ASP A 8 -3.83 13.67 -0.95
C ASP A 8 -2.77 12.71 -0.40
N ILE A 9 -3.04 11.40 -0.40
CA ILE A 9 -2.06 10.35 -0.07
C ILE A 9 -0.85 10.46 -0.99
N LEU A 10 -1.04 10.59 -2.30
CA LEU A 10 0.08 10.73 -3.24
C LEU A 10 0.91 12.00 -2.95
N ILE A 11 0.26 13.14 -2.70
CA ILE A 11 0.95 14.40 -2.37
C ILE A 11 1.76 14.24 -1.08
N PHE A 12 1.14 13.71 -0.02
CA PHE A 12 1.81 13.40 1.24
C PHE A 12 3.02 12.49 1.00
N SER A 13 2.82 11.38 0.29
CA SER A 13 3.85 10.37 0.06
C SER A 13 5.06 10.92 -0.67
N ASN A 14 4.83 11.69 -1.74
CA ASN A 14 5.89 12.34 -2.49
C ASN A 14 6.63 13.41 -1.66
N SER A 15 5.97 14.04 -0.67
CA SER A 15 6.61 15.03 0.21
C SER A 15 7.51 14.42 1.29
N THR A 16 7.34 13.12 1.60
CA THR A 16 8.15 12.45 2.64
C THR A 16 9.62 12.31 2.26
N GLY A 17 9.94 12.13 0.98
CA GLY A 17 11.31 11.93 0.48
C GLY A 17 11.94 10.57 0.80
N TYR A 18 11.23 9.65 1.47
CA TYR A 18 11.76 8.34 1.88
C TYR A 18 11.55 7.22 0.85
N GLY A 19 10.53 7.35 -0.01
CA GLY A 19 10.22 6.38 -1.07
C GLY A 19 10.27 7.02 -2.47
N THR A 20 10.23 6.17 -3.50
CA THR A 20 10.06 6.59 -4.90
C THR A 20 8.97 5.77 -5.58
N ASP A 21 8.51 6.24 -6.74
CA ASP A 21 7.57 5.50 -7.60
C ASP A 21 6.22 5.22 -6.90
N PHE A 22 5.73 6.19 -6.13
CA PHE A 22 4.46 6.09 -5.41
C PHE A 22 3.28 5.96 -6.38
N SER A 23 2.47 4.94 -6.19
CA SER A 23 1.15 4.80 -6.78
C SER A 23 0.13 4.44 -5.71
N VAL A 24 -1.13 4.84 -5.91
CA VAL A 24 -2.25 4.45 -5.05
C VAL A 24 -3.25 3.72 -5.93
N ASP A 25 -3.64 2.53 -5.51
CA ASP A 25 -4.63 1.72 -6.20
C ASP A 25 -5.48 0.96 -5.19
N HIS A 26 -6.80 1.02 -5.36
CA HIS A 26 -7.79 0.34 -4.52
C HIS A 26 -7.62 0.45 -3.00
N GLY A 27 -7.00 1.53 -2.50
CA GLY A 27 -6.77 1.76 -1.06
C GLY A 27 -5.43 1.23 -0.54
N SER A 28 -4.59 0.73 -1.43
CA SER A 28 -3.19 0.39 -1.15
C SER A 28 -2.25 1.41 -1.80
N VAL A 29 -1.16 1.74 -1.11
CA VAL A 29 -0.04 2.51 -1.67
C VAL A 29 1.08 1.57 -2.05
N TYR A 30 1.64 1.71 -3.24
CA TYR A 30 2.80 0.96 -3.70
C TYR A 30 3.97 1.91 -3.84
N ALA A 31 5.14 1.52 -3.32
CA ALA A 31 6.32 2.35 -3.41
C ALA A 31 7.63 1.58 -3.20
N ASN A 32 8.70 2.17 -3.72
CA ASN A 32 10.05 1.66 -3.63
C ASN A 32 10.82 2.32 -2.49
N PHE A 33 11.46 1.52 -1.64
CA PHE A 33 12.29 2.02 -0.54
C PHE A 33 13.72 1.50 -0.63
N LYS A 34 14.66 2.29 -0.10
CA LYS A 34 16.08 1.91 -0.05
C LYS A 34 16.35 0.82 0.99
N ASN A 35 15.60 0.81 2.09
CA ASN A 35 15.73 -0.14 3.18
C ASN A 35 14.37 -0.33 3.88
N ALA A 36 14.25 -1.38 4.69
CA ALA A 36 13.03 -1.72 5.41
C ALA A 36 12.67 -0.70 6.52
N GLN A 37 13.66 0.05 7.03
CA GLN A 37 13.44 1.02 8.09
C GLN A 37 12.69 2.26 7.58
N ASP A 38 13.03 2.74 6.38
CA ASP A 38 12.33 3.82 5.69
C ASP A 38 10.89 3.41 5.38
N ALA A 39 10.67 2.16 4.96
CA ALA A 39 9.34 1.61 4.70
C ALA A 39 8.49 1.52 5.98
N ALA A 40 9.07 1.04 7.09
CA ALA A 40 8.38 0.98 8.39
C ALA A 40 8.04 2.37 8.95
N TRP A 41 8.94 3.34 8.77
CA TRP A 41 8.68 4.73 9.12
C TRP A 41 7.52 5.29 8.28
N TYR A 42 7.55 5.08 6.96
CA TYR A 42 6.51 5.55 6.06
C TYR A 42 5.14 4.95 6.39
N ARG A 43 5.07 3.66 6.74
CA ARG A 43 3.83 3.02 7.24
C ARG A 43 3.23 3.79 8.42
N SER A 44 4.06 4.13 9.40
CA SER A 44 3.62 4.84 10.61
C SER A 44 3.21 6.27 10.30
N ALA A 45 3.92 6.94 9.39
CA ALA A 45 3.62 8.30 8.95
C ALA A 45 2.31 8.35 8.15
N LEU A 46 2.06 7.37 7.27
CA LEU A 46 0.82 7.25 6.50
C LEU A 46 -0.37 6.98 7.43
N GLU A 47 -0.22 6.09 8.41
CA GLU A 47 -1.26 5.83 9.42
C GLU A 47 -1.60 7.11 10.20
N TYR A 48 -0.58 7.85 10.66
CA TYR A 48 -0.80 9.13 11.34
C TYR A 48 -1.51 10.15 10.45
N PHE A 49 -1.05 10.30 9.20
CA PHE A 49 -1.66 11.21 8.22
C PHE A 49 -3.14 10.89 8.01
N MET A 50 -3.49 9.62 7.80
CA MET A 50 -4.87 9.22 7.57
C MET A 50 -5.77 9.53 8.77
N ASN A 51 -5.29 9.26 9.99
CA ASN A 51 -6.05 9.52 11.22
C ASN A 51 -6.20 11.02 11.53
N ASP A 52 -5.18 11.84 11.25
CA ASP A 52 -5.23 13.29 11.51
C ASP A 52 -6.02 14.05 10.44
N ALA A 53 -5.85 13.69 9.16
CA ALA A 53 -6.47 14.39 8.04
C ALA A 53 -7.96 14.06 7.88
N TYR A 54 -8.35 12.80 8.12
CA TYR A 54 -9.71 12.33 7.82
C TYR A 54 -10.55 11.97 9.05
N LYS A 55 -10.00 12.10 10.27
CA LYS A 55 -10.67 12.01 11.59
C LYS A 55 -11.97 11.20 11.56
N SER A 56 -11.87 9.95 11.13
CA SER A 56 -12.98 9.03 11.09
C SER A 56 -13.32 8.63 12.52
N ASP A 57 -14.58 8.26 12.76
CA ASP A 57 -15.03 7.70 14.06
C ASP A 57 -14.26 6.42 14.41
N LEU A 58 -13.60 5.80 13.42
CA LEU A 58 -12.78 4.61 13.56
C LEU A 58 -11.33 4.88 13.13
N PRO A 59 -10.35 4.40 13.91
CA PRO A 59 -8.95 4.61 13.56
C PRO A 59 -8.60 3.85 12.27
N THR A 60 -7.87 4.50 11.37
CA THR A 60 -7.27 3.87 10.20
C THR A 60 -6.00 3.14 10.62
N ARG A 61 -5.76 1.93 10.11
CA ARG A 61 -4.50 1.20 10.24
C ARG A 61 -3.87 0.98 8.88
N VAL A 62 -2.55 0.87 8.87
CA VAL A 62 -1.79 0.57 7.65
C VAL A 62 -1.01 -0.73 7.82
N ASN A 63 -1.35 -1.73 7.02
CA ASN A 63 -0.57 -2.97 6.91
C ASN A 63 0.57 -2.76 5.91
N ILE A 64 1.70 -3.44 6.11
CA ILE A 64 2.86 -3.35 5.23
C ILE A 64 3.22 -4.73 4.71
N TYR A 65 3.36 -4.86 3.39
CA TYR A 65 3.77 -6.08 2.72
C TYR A 65 4.98 -5.79 1.84
N LYS A 66 6.07 -6.55 2.04
CA LYS A 66 7.18 -6.57 1.09
C LYS A 66 6.79 -7.45 -0.09
N LEU A 67 6.77 -6.88 -1.29
CA LEU A 67 6.34 -7.59 -2.50
C LEU A 67 7.53 -8.25 -3.19
N TRP A 68 8.17 -7.56 -4.13
CA TRP A 68 9.34 -8.05 -4.87
C TRP A 68 10.46 -7.00 -4.87
N GLN A 69 11.61 -7.34 -5.46
CA GLN A 69 12.71 -6.40 -5.64
C GLN A 69 12.78 -5.95 -7.10
N ALA A 70 12.71 -4.64 -7.36
CA ALA A 70 12.82 -4.05 -8.69
C ALA A 70 13.99 -3.06 -8.73
N ASN A 71 14.90 -3.20 -9.70
CA ASN A 71 16.04 -2.29 -9.87
C ASN A 71 16.87 -2.07 -8.58
N LYS A 72 17.13 -3.15 -7.83
CA LYS A 72 17.81 -3.15 -6.51
C LYS A 72 17.08 -2.41 -5.38
N LYS A 73 15.83 -1.97 -5.59
CA LYS A 73 14.97 -1.40 -4.54
C LYS A 73 13.93 -2.42 -4.14
N ASP A 74 13.60 -2.43 -2.85
CA ASP A 74 12.51 -3.25 -2.33
C ASP A 74 11.19 -2.53 -2.60
N VAL A 75 10.23 -3.24 -3.22
CA VAL A 75 8.88 -2.75 -3.46
C VAL A 75 8.00 -3.18 -2.28
N TYR A 76 7.23 -2.23 -1.75
CA TYR A 76 6.30 -2.46 -0.64
C TYR A 76 4.89 -2.03 -1.04
N ALA A 77 3.89 -2.75 -0.52
CA ALA A 77 2.49 -2.33 -0.49
C ALA A 77 2.11 -1.90 0.93
N PHE A 78 1.36 -0.82 1.03
CA PHE A 78 0.82 -0.25 2.26
C PHE A 78 -0.69 -0.22 2.15
N ASP A 79 -1.33 -1.21 2.77
CA ASP A 79 -2.78 -1.41 2.69
C ASP A 79 -3.49 -0.66 3.82
N ILE A 80 -4.41 0.24 3.45
CA ILE A 80 -5.08 1.18 4.35
C ILE A 80 -6.46 0.61 4.72
N VAL A 81 -6.64 0.22 5.98
CA VAL A 81 -7.86 -0.43 6.49
C VAL A 81 -8.52 0.36 7.62
N GLU A 82 -9.84 0.48 7.61
CA GLU A 82 -10.64 1.08 8.70
C GLU A 82 -11.00 0.02 9.75
N TYR A 83 -11.03 0.40 11.05
CA TYR A 83 -11.17 -0.54 12.17
C TYR A 83 -12.51 -1.32 12.29
N ASN A 84 -13.45 -1.24 11.34
CA ASN A 84 -14.68 -2.05 11.34
C ASN A 84 -14.98 -2.75 10.00
N LEU A 85 -13.99 -3.42 9.44
CA LEU A 85 -14.31 -4.65 8.73
C LEU A 85 -13.82 -5.80 9.61
N PRO A 86 -14.68 -6.77 10.00
CA PRO A 86 -14.12 -8.05 10.41
C PRO A 86 -13.19 -8.47 9.28
N ALA A 87 -11.99 -8.92 9.62
CA ALA A 87 -11.21 -9.73 8.69
C ALA A 87 -12.19 -10.78 8.17
N SER A 88 -12.66 -10.62 6.95
CA SER A 88 -13.57 -11.59 6.36
C SER A 88 -12.70 -12.81 6.13
N GLY A 89 -12.77 -13.74 7.09
CA GLY A 89 -12.05 -15.00 7.07
C GLY A 89 -10.73 -14.95 7.81
N GLY A 90 -10.65 -15.65 8.94
CA GLY A 90 -9.39 -16.19 9.39
C GLY A 90 -8.87 -17.16 8.33
N GLY A 91 -7.77 -16.81 7.71
CA GLY A 91 -7.07 -17.60 6.70
C GLY A 91 -5.95 -16.74 6.12
N GLU A 92 -4.81 -17.35 5.83
CA GLU A 92 -3.77 -16.75 5.00
C GLU A 92 -4.35 -16.48 3.60
N GLU A 93 -5.13 -15.42 3.43
CA GLU A 93 -5.57 -14.96 2.12
C GLU A 93 -4.69 -13.77 1.74
N ILE A 94 -3.72 -14.09 0.87
CA ILE A 94 -3.09 -13.12 -0.02
C ILE A 94 -4.24 -12.30 -0.63
N PRO A 95 -4.19 -10.95 -0.59
CA PRO A 95 -5.27 -10.13 -1.11
C PRO A 95 -5.62 -10.59 -2.52
N HIS A 96 -6.90 -10.82 -2.80
CA HIS A 96 -7.37 -11.33 -4.10
C HIS A 96 -6.91 -10.44 -5.27
N ASP A 97 -6.60 -9.16 -5.01
CA ASP A 97 -6.05 -8.20 -5.98
C ASP A 97 -4.54 -8.43 -6.27
N VAL A 98 -3.80 -9.01 -5.33
CA VAL A 98 -2.40 -9.43 -5.54
C VAL A 98 -2.34 -10.66 -6.45
N ASP A 99 -3.29 -11.59 -6.31
CA ASP A 99 -3.42 -12.75 -7.21
C ASP A 99 -3.79 -12.37 -8.64
N VAL A 100 -4.59 -11.30 -8.85
CA VAL A 100 -4.93 -10.82 -10.20
C VAL A 100 -3.69 -10.26 -10.91
N MET A 101 -2.83 -9.49 -10.22
CA MET A 101 -1.61 -8.97 -10.84
C MET A 101 -0.58 -10.07 -11.14
N LEU A 102 -0.45 -11.07 -10.26
CA LEU A 102 0.43 -12.23 -10.49
C LEU A 102 -0.06 -13.08 -11.68
N ASN A 103 -1.37 -13.32 -11.81
CA ASN A 103 -1.94 -14.05 -12.95
C ASN A 103 -1.85 -13.28 -14.27
N LEU A 104 -2.12 -11.97 -14.29
CA LEU A 104 -1.98 -11.16 -15.52
C LEU A 104 -0.54 -11.16 -16.07
N GLN A 105 0.47 -11.21 -15.18
CA GLN A 105 1.87 -11.29 -15.60
C GLN A 105 2.31 -12.69 -16.02
N ALA A 106 1.71 -13.74 -15.46
CA ALA A 106 1.96 -15.13 -15.88
C ALA A 106 1.36 -15.39 -17.27
N GLU A 107 0.12 -14.99 -17.52
CA GLU A 107 -0.53 -15.12 -18.83
C GLU A 107 0.16 -14.27 -19.91
N ALA A 108 0.71 -13.10 -19.56
CA ALA A 108 1.50 -12.28 -20.49
C ALA A 108 2.85 -12.93 -20.89
N LYS A 109 3.37 -13.88 -20.11
CA LYS A 109 4.62 -14.60 -20.39
C LYS A 109 4.42 -15.93 -21.11
N GLU A 110 3.29 -16.62 -20.90
CA GLU A 110 2.98 -17.85 -21.62
C GLU A 110 2.43 -17.62 -23.04
N GLY A 111 2.10 -16.37 -23.39
CA GLY A 111 1.59 -15.98 -24.71
C GLY A 111 2.63 -15.61 -25.78
N LYS A 112 3.93 -15.90 -25.63
CA LYS A 112 4.95 -15.70 -26.68
C LYS A 112 6.03 -16.77 -26.72
#